data_AF-A0A2G9P387-F1
#
_entry.id   AF-A0A2G9P387-F1
#
_cell.length_a   1.000
_cell.length_b   1.000
_cell.length_c   1.000
_cell.angle_alpha   90.00
_cell.angle_beta   90.00
_cell.angle_gamma   90.00
#
_symmetry.space_group_name_H-M   'P 1'
#
loop_
_entity.id
_entity.type
_entity.pdbx_description
1 polymer ?
#
loop_
_entity_poly.entity_id
_entity_poly.type
_entity_poly.pdbx_seq_one_letter_code
_entity_poly.pdbx_strand_id
1 'polypeptide(L)'
;MSSFNESVGLGYLKTHAIEFVNYNKRQMSRIYPKGGRVDSSNYMPQIFWNAGCQMVSLNYQTPDLAMQLNQGKFEYNGSCGFLLKPDFMRRPDRTFDPFSETPVDGVIAATCSVQVISGQFLSDKKTGTYVEVDMYGLPTDTIRKEFKTRMVMNNGLNPVYNEEPFVFRKVILPDLAVLRIAVYDDNNKLIGQRILPLDGLQAGYRHISLRNEGNKPLSLPTIFCNIVLKTYVPDGFG
;
A
#
# COMPACT_ATOMS: atom_id res chain seq x y z
N MET A 1 11.70 -7.37 -24.51
CA MET A 1 10.59 -6.94 -23.65
C MET A 1 9.37 -7.75 -24.02
N SER A 2 8.46 -7.98 -23.08
CA SER A 2 7.24 -8.78 -23.30
C SER A 2 6.04 -8.09 -22.66
N SER A 3 4.87 -8.18 -23.30
CA SER A 3 3.62 -7.63 -22.78
C SER A 3 2.63 -8.74 -22.51
N PHE A 4 2.10 -8.81 -21.29
CA PHE A 4 1.22 -9.86 -20.81
C PHE A 4 -0.10 -9.26 -20.32
N ASN A 5 -1.23 -9.88 -20.65
CA ASN A 5 -2.46 -9.58 -19.92
C ASN A 5 -2.34 -10.10 -18.47
N GLU A 6 -3.15 -9.57 -17.55
CA GLU A 6 -3.06 -9.92 -16.12
C GLU A 6 -3.20 -11.43 -15.87
N SER A 7 -4.01 -12.16 -16.65
CA SER A 7 -4.21 -13.61 -16.48
C SER A 7 -2.94 -14.40 -16.79
N VAL A 8 -2.24 -14.05 -17.88
CA VAL A 8 -0.96 -14.67 -18.26
C VAL A 8 0.13 -14.31 -17.25
N GLY A 9 0.20 -13.05 -16.84
CA GLY A 9 1.15 -12.61 -15.81
C GLY A 9 0.93 -13.34 -14.48
N LEU A 10 -0.33 -13.53 -14.07
CA LEU A 10 -0.69 -14.33 -12.89
C LEU A 10 -0.31 -15.81 -13.07
N GLY A 11 -0.42 -16.35 -14.28
CA GLY A 11 0.05 -17.70 -14.60
C GLY A 11 1.54 -17.86 -14.31
N TYR A 12 2.37 -16.95 -14.82
CA TYR A 12 3.82 -16.96 -14.55
C TYR A 12 4.14 -16.76 -13.08
N LEU A 13 3.43 -15.87 -12.38
CA LEU A 13 3.58 -15.71 -10.94
C LEU A 13 3.27 -16.99 -10.16
N LYS A 14 2.30 -17.80 -10.60
CA LYS A 14 1.92 -19.04 -9.91
C LYS A 14 2.91 -20.19 -10.13
N THR A 15 3.47 -20.30 -11.33
CA THR A 15 4.28 -21.48 -11.70
C THR A 15 5.78 -21.20 -11.79
N HIS A 16 6.18 -19.94 -12.01
CA HIS A 16 7.56 -19.53 -12.29
C HIS A 16 7.89 -18.16 -11.66
N ALA A 17 7.52 -17.96 -10.39
CA ALA A 17 7.64 -16.67 -9.70
C ALA A 17 9.08 -16.15 -9.68
N ILE A 18 10.02 -17.01 -9.30
CA ILE A 18 11.45 -16.68 -9.15
C ILE A 18 12.07 -16.36 -10.52
N GLU A 19 11.76 -17.15 -11.54
CA GLU A 19 12.19 -16.93 -12.91
C GLU A 19 11.64 -15.61 -13.45
N PHE A 20 10.40 -15.25 -13.08
CA PHE A 20 9.79 -14.00 -13.53
C PHE A 20 10.48 -12.77 -12.88
N VAL A 21 10.83 -12.85 -11.59
CA VAL A 21 11.68 -11.85 -10.93
C VAL A 21 13.03 -11.73 -11.64
N ASN A 22 13.68 -12.85 -11.93
CA ASN A 22 14.99 -12.86 -12.59
C ASN A 22 14.93 -12.35 -14.03
N TYR A 23 13.87 -12.66 -14.78
CA TYR A 23 13.59 -12.08 -16.09
C TYR A 23 13.56 -10.54 -16.01
N ASN A 24 12.87 -10.00 -15.00
CA ASN A 24 12.71 -8.55 -14.80
C ASN A 24 13.97 -7.82 -14.30
N LYS A 25 15.08 -8.53 -14.04
CA LYS A 25 16.40 -7.91 -13.81
C LYS A 25 17.08 -7.49 -15.11
N ARG A 26 16.79 -8.20 -16.20
CA ARG A 26 17.48 -8.03 -17.50
C ARG A 26 16.57 -7.51 -18.59
N GLN A 27 15.26 -7.75 -18.49
CA GLN A 27 14.28 -7.36 -19.50
C GLN A 27 13.10 -6.62 -18.88
N MET A 28 12.36 -5.92 -19.74
CA MET A 28 11.15 -5.20 -19.35
C MET A 28 9.90 -6.08 -19.58
N SER A 29 9.01 -6.12 -18.60
CA SER A 29 7.66 -6.65 -18.73
C SER A 29 6.61 -5.55 -18.62
N ARG A 30 5.60 -5.62 -19.48
CA ARG A 30 4.38 -4.82 -19.41
C ARG A 30 3.20 -5.71 -19.02
N ILE A 31 2.44 -5.29 -18.01
CA ILE A 31 1.19 -5.94 -17.61
C ILE A 31 0.02 -5.03 -17.97
N TYR A 32 -1.08 -5.58 -18.46
CA TYR A 32 -2.30 -4.82 -18.75
C TYR A 32 -3.57 -5.59 -18.36
N PRO A 33 -4.70 -4.89 -18.10
CA PRO A 33 -5.94 -5.52 -17.66
C PRO A 33 -6.47 -6.53 -18.70
N LYS A 34 -7.12 -7.62 -18.25
CA LYS A 34 -7.77 -8.57 -19.17
C LYS A 34 -8.99 -7.94 -19.83
N GLY A 35 -9.30 -8.38 -21.05
CA GLY A 35 -10.44 -7.86 -21.82
C GLY A 35 -11.82 -8.02 -21.15
N GLY A 36 -11.95 -8.94 -20.18
CA GLY A 36 -13.19 -9.11 -19.40
C GLY A 36 -13.53 -7.95 -18.46
N ARG A 37 -12.62 -6.99 -18.25
CA ARG A 37 -12.86 -5.77 -17.45
C ARG A 37 -13.44 -4.66 -18.32
N VAL A 38 -14.64 -4.92 -18.85
CA VAL A 38 -15.35 -4.00 -19.76
C VAL A 38 -15.74 -2.68 -19.08
N ASP A 39 -15.84 -2.69 -17.74
CA ASP A 39 -16.11 -1.54 -16.89
C ASP A 39 -14.87 -0.67 -16.61
N SER A 40 -13.72 -1.01 -17.22
CA SER A 40 -12.43 -0.37 -16.95
C SER A 40 -11.92 -0.53 -15.51
N SER A 41 -12.40 -1.51 -14.74
CA SER A 41 -11.82 -1.83 -13.43
C SER A 41 -10.33 -2.18 -13.51
N ASN A 42 -9.58 -1.96 -12.43
CA ASN A 42 -8.17 -2.30 -12.35
C ASN A 42 -7.91 -3.61 -11.59
N TYR A 43 -6.78 -4.21 -11.89
CA TYR A 43 -6.17 -5.25 -11.06
C TYR A 43 -5.22 -4.62 -10.04
N MET A 44 -4.90 -5.34 -8.96
CA MET A 44 -3.99 -4.83 -7.94
C MET A 44 -2.55 -4.80 -8.48
N PRO A 45 -1.91 -3.62 -8.60
CA PRO A 45 -0.60 -3.50 -9.26
C PRO A 45 0.54 -4.09 -8.41
N GLN A 46 0.39 -4.08 -7.08
CA GLN A 46 1.38 -4.61 -6.14
C GLN A 46 1.76 -6.07 -6.46
N ILE A 47 0.81 -6.88 -6.92
CA ILE A 47 1.03 -8.27 -7.31
C ILE A 47 2.17 -8.39 -8.34
N PHE A 48 2.21 -7.49 -9.32
CA PHE A 48 3.22 -7.52 -10.38
C PHE A 48 4.47 -6.71 -10.03
N TRP A 49 4.36 -5.68 -9.20
CA TRP A 49 5.54 -5.03 -8.62
C TRP A 49 6.36 -5.99 -7.75
N ASN A 50 5.71 -6.93 -7.04
CA ASN A 50 6.38 -7.99 -6.29
C ASN A 50 7.22 -8.91 -7.19
N ALA A 51 6.82 -9.12 -8.45
CA ALA A 51 7.64 -9.81 -9.46
C ALA A 51 8.65 -8.90 -10.18
N GLY A 52 8.72 -7.62 -9.83
CA GLY A 52 9.64 -6.66 -10.43
C GLY A 52 9.23 -6.17 -11.82
N CYS A 53 7.98 -6.40 -12.23
CA CYS A 53 7.43 -5.90 -13.48
C CYS A 53 7.42 -4.36 -13.47
N GLN A 54 7.90 -3.75 -14.56
CA GLN A 54 8.17 -2.32 -14.60
C GLN A 54 6.98 -1.51 -15.14
N MET A 55 6.29 -2.03 -16.17
CA MET A 55 5.18 -1.34 -16.83
C MET A 55 3.84 -1.97 -16.45
N VAL A 56 3.43 -1.79 -15.20
CA VAL A 56 2.15 -2.31 -14.67
C VAL A 56 1.03 -1.34 -15.04
N SER A 57 0.45 -1.51 -16.22
CA SER A 57 -0.49 -0.56 -16.83
C SER A 57 -1.88 -0.69 -16.23
N LEU A 58 -2.47 0.45 -15.86
CA LEU A 58 -3.80 0.57 -15.25
C LEU A 58 -4.69 1.54 -16.06
N ASN A 59 -5.99 1.43 -15.89
CA ASN A 59 -7.03 2.30 -16.44
C ASN A 59 -7.15 3.57 -15.58
N TYR A 60 -6.53 4.67 -16.02
CA TYR A 60 -6.47 5.95 -15.28
C TYR A 60 -7.83 6.63 -15.09
N GLN A 61 -8.81 6.33 -15.97
CA GLN A 61 -10.17 6.84 -15.89
C GLN A 61 -10.96 6.27 -14.69
N THR A 62 -10.47 5.19 -14.07
CA THR A 62 -11.13 4.52 -12.95
C THR A 62 -10.33 4.76 -11.66
N PRO A 63 -10.77 5.66 -10.76
CA PRO A 63 -10.04 6.04 -9.55
C PRO A 63 -10.23 5.03 -8.39
N ASP A 64 -10.23 3.74 -8.73
CA ASP A 64 -10.37 2.65 -7.76
C ASP A 64 -9.11 2.51 -6.87
N LEU A 65 -9.18 1.60 -5.90
CA LEU A 65 -8.09 1.34 -4.95
C LEU A 65 -6.73 1.12 -5.65
N ALA A 66 -6.71 0.39 -6.76
CA ALA A 66 -5.49 0.10 -7.49
C ALA A 66 -4.88 1.39 -8.08
N MET A 67 -5.72 2.28 -8.62
CA MET A 67 -5.27 3.59 -9.10
C MET A 67 -4.82 4.50 -7.95
N GLN A 68 -5.51 4.49 -6.80
CA GLN A 68 -5.11 5.22 -5.60
C GLN A 68 -3.71 4.81 -5.14
N LEU A 69 -3.43 3.51 -5.08
CA LEU A 69 -2.10 2.98 -4.76
C LEU A 69 -1.04 3.42 -5.77
N ASN A 70 -1.37 3.35 -7.06
CA ASN A 70 -0.45 3.76 -8.13
C ASN A 70 -0.09 5.25 -8.01
N GLN A 71 -1.08 6.13 -7.92
CA GLN A 71 -0.82 7.57 -7.84
C GLN A 71 -0.16 7.96 -6.52
N GLY A 72 -0.50 7.29 -5.42
CA GLY A 72 0.15 7.48 -4.13
C GLY A 72 1.62 7.06 -4.13
N LYS A 73 1.93 5.89 -4.69
CA LYS A 73 3.31 5.37 -4.76
C LYS A 73 4.20 6.22 -5.69
N PHE A 74 3.69 6.60 -6.87
CA PHE A 74 4.45 7.37 -7.86
C PHE A 74 4.51 8.89 -7.63
N GLU A 75 3.88 9.39 -6.55
CA GLU A 75 4.16 10.75 -6.07
C GLU A 75 5.63 10.90 -5.63
N TYR A 76 6.18 9.84 -5.05
CA TYR A 76 7.54 9.80 -4.53
C TYR A 76 8.58 9.87 -5.66
N ASN A 77 9.84 10.15 -5.30
CA ASN A 77 10.92 10.44 -6.24
C ASN A 77 10.58 11.62 -7.17
N GLY A 78 10.08 12.72 -6.59
CA GLY A 78 9.79 13.96 -7.31
C GLY A 78 8.69 13.83 -8.38
N SER A 79 7.78 12.85 -8.24
CA SER A 79 6.69 12.59 -9.19
C SER A 79 7.16 12.37 -10.63
N CYS A 80 8.39 11.88 -10.83
CA CYS A 80 8.95 11.67 -12.18
C CYS A 80 8.38 10.43 -12.91
N GLY A 81 7.57 9.61 -12.23
CA GLY A 81 7.01 8.37 -12.79
C GLY A 81 7.95 7.16 -12.72
N PHE A 82 9.13 7.30 -12.11
CA PHE A 82 10.09 6.21 -11.93
C PHE A 82 10.42 6.00 -10.45
N LEU A 83 10.47 4.75 -10.01
CA LEU A 83 10.91 4.34 -8.68
C LEU A 83 11.95 3.23 -8.83
N LEU A 84 13.08 3.35 -8.13
CA LEU A 84 14.10 2.34 -8.16
C LEU A 84 13.62 1.08 -7.42
N LYS A 85 13.77 -0.09 -8.05
CA LYS A 85 13.45 -1.37 -7.39
C LYS A 85 14.43 -1.66 -6.24
N PRO A 86 14.00 -2.40 -5.20
CA PRO A 86 14.92 -2.86 -4.15
C PRO A 86 16.11 -3.66 -4.69
N ASP A 87 17.21 -3.67 -3.93
CA ASP A 87 18.50 -4.18 -4.41
C ASP A 87 18.50 -5.66 -4.83
N PHE A 88 17.86 -6.52 -4.03
CA PHE A 88 17.70 -7.96 -4.32
C PHE A 88 16.87 -8.23 -5.59
N MET A 89 16.05 -7.28 -6.04
CA MET A 89 15.30 -7.36 -7.29
C MET A 89 16.07 -6.83 -8.51
N ARG A 90 17.30 -6.36 -8.31
CA ARG A 90 18.17 -5.83 -9.37
C ARG A 90 19.44 -6.67 -9.55
N ARG A 91 19.99 -7.18 -8.44
CA ARG A 91 21.25 -7.93 -8.42
C ARG A 91 21.15 -9.31 -9.09
N PRO A 92 22.09 -9.67 -9.98
CA PRO A 92 22.09 -10.96 -10.67
C PRO A 92 22.48 -12.13 -9.76
N ASP A 93 23.23 -11.86 -8.69
CA ASP A 93 23.74 -12.83 -7.71
C ASP A 93 22.79 -13.06 -6.52
N ARG A 94 21.62 -12.40 -6.52
CA ARG A 94 20.58 -12.60 -5.51
C ARG A 94 19.39 -13.32 -6.12
N THR A 95 18.74 -14.20 -5.37
CA THR A 95 17.47 -14.83 -5.76
C THR A 95 16.38 -14.36 -4.81
N PHE A 96 15.17 -14.16 -5.33
CA PHE A 96 14.04 -13.67 -4.54
C PHE A 96 12.77 -14.39 -4.96
N ASP A 97 12.09 -14.99 -3.99
CA ASP A 97 10.75 -15.54 -4.14
C ASP A 97 9.73 -14.54 -3.56
N PRO A 98 8.83 -13.95 -4.38
CA PRO A 98 7.83 -13.01 -3.92
C PRO A 98 6.76 -13.63 -3.00
N PHE A 99 6.74 -14.96 -2.83
CA PHE A 99 5.83 -15.67 -1.92
C PHE A 99 6.54 -16.14 -0.64
N SER A 100 7.80 -15.77 -0.41
CA SER A 100 8.54 -16.14 0.79
C SER A 100 7.87 -15.60 2.07
N GLU A 101 7.72 -16.47 3.07
CA GLU A 101 7.25 -16.13 4.43
C GLU A 101 8.41 -15.81 5.40
N THR A 102 9.64 -16.06 4.95
CA THR A 102 10.87 -15.74 5.69
C THR A 102 11.49 -14.44 5.16
N PRO A 103 12.13 -13.65 6.04
CA PRO A 103 12.87 -12.47 5.63
C PRO A 103 13.88 -12.81 4.53
N VAL A 104 13.96 -11.95 3.51
CA VAL A 104 14.96 -12.06 2.44
C VAL A 104 16.34 -11.80 3.04
N ASP A 105 17.33 -12.60 2.67
CA ASP A 105 18.70 -12.40 3.14
C ASP A 105 19.20 -10.97 2.83
N GLY A 106 19.69 -10.28 3.86
CA GLY A 106 20.10 -8.88 3.81
C GLY A 106 18.97 -7.84 3.93
N VAL A 107 17.71 -8.25 4.08
CA VAL A 107 16.58 -7.36 4.38
C VAL A 107 16.17 -7.49 5.84
N ILE A 108 16.06 -6.36 6.52
CA ILE A 108 15.60 -6.29 7.90
C ILE A 108 14.07 -6.18 7.89
N ALA A 109 13.40 -7.24 8.34
CA ALA A 109 11.95 -7.21 8.54
C ALA A 109 11.56 -6.16 9.60
N ALA A 110 10.36 -5.61 9.50
CA ALA A 110 9.87 -4.57 10.40
C ALA A 110 8.61 -4.98 11.15
N THR A 111 8.38 -4.35 12.29
CA THR A 111 7.08 -4.25 12.95
C THR A 111 6.60 -2.82 12.79
N CYS A 112 5.40 -2.65 12.24
CA CYS A 112 4.75 -1.35 12.10
C CYS A 112 3.47 -1.35 12.93
N SER A 113 3.23 -0.30 13.72
CA SER A 113 1.93 -0.09 14.35
C SER A 113 1.42 1.32 14.15
N VAL A 114 0.11 1.44 13.95
CA VAL A 114 -0.57 2.71 13.70
C VAL A 114 -1.71 2.87 14.69
N GLN A 115 -1.57 3.83 15.59
CA GLN A 115 -2.64 4.23 16.50
C GLN A 115 -3.38 5.41 15.91
N VAL A 116 -4.62 5.21 15.49
CA VAL A 116 -5.48 6.30 14.99
C VAL A 116 -6.12 7.02 16.18
N ILE A 117 -5.73 8.27 16.40
CA ILE A 117 -6.13 9.03 17.60
C ILE A 117 -7.37 9.87 17.29
N SER A 118 -7.31 10.73 16.27
CA SER A 118 -8.42 11.62 15.94
C SER A 118 -8.39 12.06 14.47
N GLY A 119 -9.48 12.64 14.00
CA GLY A 119 -9.54 13.38 12.73
C GLY A 119 -9.83 14.86 12.95
N GLN A 120 -9.54 15.68 11.94
CA GLN A 120 -9.87 17.10 11.92
C GLN A 120 -10.46 17.48 10.56
N PHE A 121 -11.56 18.24 10.58
CA PHE A 121 -12.25 18.79 9.42
C PHE A 121 -12.56 17.75 8.33
N LEU A 122 -12.97 16.54 8.73
CA LEU A 122 -13.24 15.43 7.82
C LEU A 122 -14.51 15.66 6.98
N SER A 123 -15.51 16.34 7.54
CA SER A 123 -16.72 16.73 6.83
C SER A 123 -17.28 18.04 7.39
N ASP A 124 -17.90 18.83 6.51
CA ASP A 124 -18.74 19.98 6.84
C ASP A 124 -20.12 19.58 7.39
N LYS A 125 -20.49 18.31 7.27
CA LYS A 125 -21.74 17.73 7.77
C LYS A 125 -21.52 16.99 9.10
N LYS A 126 -22.59 16.88 9.87
CA LYS A 126 -22.66 15.97 11.04
C LYS A 126 -22.88 14.53 10.58
N THR A 127 -21.89 13.96 9.91
CA THR A 127 -21.88 12.53 9.51
C THR A 127 -21.02 11.71 10.47
N GLY A 128 -21.27 10.41 10.52
CA GLY A 128 -20.36 9.48 11.17
C GLY A 128 -19.09 9.26 10.34
N THR A 129 -17.96 9.02 11.01
CA THR A 129 -16.70 8.69 10.31
C THR A 129 -15.97 7.52 10.95
N TYR A 130 -15.21 6.78 10.15
CA TYR A 130 -14.26 5.76 10.62
C TYR A 130 -13.00 5.75 9.75
N VAL A 131 -11.93 5.16 10.26
CA VAL A 131 -10.64 5.06 9.58
C VAL A 131 -10.28 3.60 9.35
N GLU A 132 -9.88 3.26 8.12
CA GLU A 132 -9.26 1.99 7.76
C GLU A 132 -7.76 2.18 7.57
N VAL A 133 -6.97 1.22 8.04
CA VAL A 133 -5.52 1.19 7.86
C VAL A 133 -5.12 -0.14 7.21
N ASP A 134 -4.76 -0.10 5.94
CA ASP A 134 -4.33 -1.28 5.19
C ASP A 134 -2.82 -1.26 4.94
N MET A 135 -2.24 -2.43 4.69
CA MET A 135 -0.88 -2.56 4.16
C MET A 135 -0.91 -3.36 2.86
N TYR A 136 -0.14 -2.90 1.86
CA TYR A 136 0.05 -3.60 0.59
C TYR A 136 1.53 -3.80 0.36
N GLY A 137 1.96 -5.03 0.09
CA GLY A 137 3.36 -5.38 -0.11
C GLY A 137 3.45 -6.76 -0.74
N LEU A 138 4.32 -7.62 -0.21
CA LEU A 138 4.25 -9.05 -0.50
C LEU A 138 2.89 -9.64 -0.10
N PRO A 139 2.50 -10.81 -0.65
CA PRO A 139 1.28 -11.49 -0.22
C PRO A 139 1.22 -11.69 1.30
N THR A 140 2.36 -11.98 1.92
CA THR A 140 2.53 -12.17 3.37
C THR A 140 2.47 -10.87 4.18
N ASP A 141 2.81 -9.74 3.56
CA ASP A 141 2.77 -8.40 4.19
C ASP A 141 1.42 -7.69 3.98
N THR A 142 0.59 -8.20 3.07
CA THR A 142 -0.64 -7.53 2.67
C THR A 142 -1.76 -7.84 3.64
N ILE A 143 -2.20 -6.82 4.39
CA ILE A 143 -3.34 -6.89 5.31
C ILE A 143 -4.38 -5.85 4.86
N ARG A 144 -5.61 -6.29 4.61
CA ARG A 144 -6.68 -5.45 4.06
C ARG A 144 -7.99 -5.64 4.83
N LYS A 145 -8.70 -4.55 5.09
CA LYS A 145 -10.04 -4.56 5.74
C LYS A 145 -10.08 -5.23 7.12
N GLU A 146 -8.94 -5.43 7.75
CA GLU A 146 -8.83 -6.00 9.10
C GLU A 146 -8.80 -4.90 10.16
N PHE A 147 -8.00 -3.86 9.91
CA PHE A 147 -7.82 -2.76 10.83
C PHE A 147 -8.73 -1.58 10.49
N LYS A 148 -9.79 -1.44 11.27
CA LYS A 148 -10.80 -0.40 11.14
C LYS A 148 -11.17 0.11 12.52
N THR A 149 -11.23 1.44 12.67
CA THR A 149 -11.72 2.05 13.90
C THR A 149 -13.23 1.85 14.04
N ARG A 150 -13.74 1.96 15.25
CA ARG A 150 -15.16 2.23 15.48
C ARG A 150 -15.56 3.52 14.80
N MET A 151 -16.83 3.57 14.44
CA MET A 151 -17.44 4.75 13.83
C MET A 151 -17.79 5.77 14.91
N VAL A 152 -17.35 7.01 14.73
CA VAL A 152 -17.73 8.14 15.58
C VAL A 152 -18.88 8.87 14.89
N MET A 153 -20.09 8.71 15.42
CA MET A 153 -21.31 9.25 14.83
C MET A 153 -21.43 10.77 15.01
N ASN A 154 -22.06 11.44 14.04
CA ASN A 154 -22.47 12.85 14.12
C ASN A 154 -21.32 13.84 14.44
N ASN A 155 -20.07 13.47 14.14
CA ASN A 155 -18.89 14.30 14.36
C ASN A 155 -17.91 14.21 13.19
N GLY A 156 -18.11 15.04 12.17
CA GLY A 156 -17.18 15.21 11.06
C GLY A 156 -16.09 16.26 11.30
N LEU A 157 -16.19 17.05 12.37
CA LEU A 157 -15.31 18.20 12.60
C LEU A 157 -14.03 17.82 13.36
N ASN A 158 -14.16 17.04 14.43
CA ASN A 158 -13.04 16.66 15.29
C ASN A 158 -13.29 15.31 16.01
N PRO A 159 -13.60 14.22 15.28
CA PRO A 159 -13.83 12.92 15.90
C PRO A 159 -12.56 12.41 16.58
N VAL A 160 -12.73 11.83 17.78
CA VAL A 160 -11.68 11.14 18.52
C VAL A 160 -11.99 9.64 18.47
N TYR A 161 -11.09 8.86 17.88
CA TYR A 161 -11.19 7.41 17.80
C TYR A 161 -10.47 6.78 19.01
N ASN A 162 -9.23 7.22 19.25
CA ASN A 162 -8.34 6.83 20.36
C ASN A 162 -8.39 5.32 20.68
N GLU A 163 -8.26 4.50 19.65
CA GLU A 163 -8.25 3.04 19.79
C GLU A 163 -6.85 2.50 20.08
N GLU A 164 -6.79 1.20 20.38
CA GLU A 164 -5.53 0.47 20.45
C GLU A 164 -4.79 0.52 19.10
N PRO A 165 -3.44 0.50 19.11
CA PRO A 165 -2.68 0.50 17.87
C PRO A 165 -3.01 -0.71 16.99
N PHE A 166 -3.20 -0.48 15.70
CA PHE A 166 -3.23 -1.54 14.70
C PHE A 166 -1.81 -2.05 14.47
N VAL A 167 -1.57 -3.35 14.66
CA VAL A 167 -0.20 -3.92 14.66
C VAL A 167 0.03 -4.81 13.45
N PHE A 168 0.86 -4.36 12.53
CA PHE A 168 1.47 -5.15 11.46
C PHE A 168 2.73 -5.80 12.03
N ARG A 169 2.55 -6.96 12.67
CA ARG A 169 3.57 -7.59 13.51
C ARG A 169 4.87 -7.91 12.77
N LYS A 170 4.75 -8.50 11.60
CA LYS A 170 5.89 -8.99 10.79
C LYS A 170 5.70 -8.54 9.34
N VAL A 171 6.40 -7.48 8.97
CA VAL A 171 6.53 -7.00 7.60
C VAL A 171 7.85 -7.54 7.06
N ILE A 172 7.77 -8.57 6.22
CA ILE A 172 8.88 -9.30 5.61
C ILE A 172 9.72 -8.38 4.74
N LEU A 173 9.08 -7.52 3.94
CA LEU A 173 9.77 -6.69 2.96
C LEU A 173 9.29 -5.22 3.00
N PRO A 174 9.74 -4.44 4.00
CA PRO A 174 9.33 -3.05 4.18
C PRO A 174 9.56 -2.17 2.93
N ASP A 175 10.64 -2.40 2.18
CA ASP A 175 10.99 -1.64 0.97
C ASP A 175 9.90 -1.71 -0.13
N LEU A 176 9.10 -2.79 -0.17
CA LEU A 176 7.99 -2.92 -1.11
C LEU A 176 6.64 -2.54 -0.52
N ALA A 177 6.55 -2.44 0.81
CA ALA A 177 5.31 -2.23 1.52
C ALA A 177 4.88 -0.77 1.50
N VAL A 178 3.57 -0.56 1.34
CA VAL A 178 2.90 0.73 1.45
C VAL A 178 1.76 0.63 2.45
N LEU A 179 1.71 1.59 3.37
CA LEU A 179 0.61 1.80 4.29
C LEU A 179 -0.44 2.68 3.62
N ARG A 180 -1.72 2.34 3.77
CA ARG A 180 -2.85 3.15 3.33
C ARG A 180 -3.71 3.52 4.54
N ILE A 181 -3.87 4.81 4.79
CA ILE A 181 -4.83 5.33 5.78
C ILE A 181 -6.00 5.92 5.00
N ALA A 182 -7.22 5.44 5.21
CA ALA A 182 -8.40 5.90 4.50
C ALA A 182 -9.55 6.19 5.45
N VAL A 183 -10.23 7.30 5.22
CA VAL A 183 -11.34 7.77 6.05
C VAL A 183 -12.62 7.64 5.27
N TYR A 184 -13.63 7.05 5.88
CA TYR A 184 -14.94 6.81 5.29
C TYR A 184 -16.04 7.44 6.14
N ASP A 185 -17.14 7.79 5.49
CA ASP A 185 -18.37 8.22 6.15
C ASP A 185 -19.28 7.04 6.54
N ASP A 186 -20.41 7.33 7.17
CA ASP A 186 -21.45 6.37 7.56
C ASP A 186 -22.13 5.64 6.38
N ASN A 187 -21.96 6.13 5.15
CA ASN A 187 -22.43 5.47 3.92
C ASN A 187 -21.34 4.64 3.23
N ASN A 188 -20.19 4.45 3.89
CA ASN A 188 -18.98 3.83 3.32
C ASN A 188 -18.42 4.57 2.09
N LYS A 189 -18.71 5.86 1.96
CA LYS A 189 -18.09 6.71 0.94
C LYS A 189 -16.74 7.20 1.45
N LEU A 190 -15.74 7.11 0.59
CA LEU A 190 -14.41 7.61 0.89
C LEU A 190 -14.44 9.14 1.02
N ILE A 191 -13.99 9.66 2.17
CA ILE A 191 -13.76 11.07 2.41
C ILE A 191 -12.39 11.46 1.88
N GLY A 192 -11.37 10.67 2.23
CA GLY A 192 -10.00 10.89 1.79
C GLY A 192 -9.07 9.76 2.21
N GLN A 193 -7.93 9.67 1.55
CA GLN A 193 -6.92 8.65 1.78
C GLN A 193 -5.51 9.22 1.76
N ARG A 194 -4.57 8.47 2.33
CA ARG A 194 -3.13 8.69 2.15
C ARG A 194 -2.43 7.36 1.93
N ILE A 195 -1.57 7.30 0.92
CA ILE A 195 -0.61 6.21 0.69
C ILE A 195 0.77 6.65 1.18
N LEU A 196 1.42 5.80 1.96
CA LEU A 196 2.69 6.05 2.62
C LEU A 196 3.59 4.80 2.47
N PRO A 197 4.61 4.82 1.59
CA PRO A 197 5.65 3.78 1.58
C PRO A 197 6.28 3.63 2.95
N LEU A 198 6.56 2.40 3.37
CA LEU A 198 7.27 2.15 4.62
C LEU A 198 8.73 2.61 4.53
N ASP A 199 9.33 2.52 3.34
CA ASP A 199 10.61 3.15 3.03
C ASP A 199 10.53 4.68 3.24
N GLY A 200 11.33 5.19 4.16
CA GLY A 200 11.36 6.60 4.55
C GLY A 200 10.19 7.07 5.44
N LEU A 201 9.32 6.18 5.92
CA LEU A 201 8.22 6.55 6.81
C LEU A 201 8.74 7.07 8.16
N GLN A 202 8.27 8.24 8.57
CA GLN A 202 8.68 8.84 9.85
C GLN A 202 7.74 8.41 11.00
N ALA A 203 8.32 7.78 12.02
CA ALA A 203 7.61 7.39 13.24
C ALA A 203 7.25 8.59 14.15
N GLY A 204 6.50 8.30 15.21
CA GLY A 204 6.01 9.23 16.23
C GLY A 204 4.60 9.76 15.95
N TYR A 205 4.20 10.78 16.70
CA TYR A 205 2.95 11.50 16.50
C TYR A 205 2.99 12.33 15.21
N ARG A 206 2.02 12.13 14.32
CA ARG A 206 1.96 12.76 13.00
C ARG A 206 0.55 13.25 12.68
N HIS A 207 0.49 14.41 12.04
CA HIS A 207 -0.68 14.82 11.27
C HIS A 207 -0.52 14.33 9.82
N ILE A 208 -1.50 13.58 9.35
CA ILE A 208 -1.55 13.01 8.01
C ILE A 208 -2.64 13.74 7.23
N SER A 209 -2.24 14.72 6.39
CA SER A 209 -3.17 15.41 5.50
C SER A 209 -3.70 14.46 4.42
N LEU A 210 -5.02 14.36 4.33
CA LEU A 210 -5.69 13.44 3.44
C LEU A 210 -5.71 13.94 2.00
N ARG A 211 -5.95 13.01 1.09
CA ARG A 211 -6.06 13.25 -0.35
C ARG A 211 -7.33 12.63 -0.91
N ASN A 212 -7.77 13.15 -2.05
CA ASN A 212 -8.87 12.52 -2.78
C ASN A 212 -8.40 11.25 -3.52
N GLU A 213 -9.32 10.62 -4.26
CA GLU A 213 -9.04 9.41 -5.04
C GLU A 213 -8.00 9.63 -6.16
N GLY A 214 -7.89 10.86 -6.67
CA GLY A 214 -6.90 11.28 -7.66
C GLY A 214 -5.55 11.73 -7.06
N ASN A 215 -5.29 11.35 -5.80
CA ASN A 215 -4.12 11.73 -5.01
C ASN A 215 -3.85 13.25 -4.96
N LYS A 216 -4.90 14.09 -5.07
CA LYS A 216 -4.80 15.54 -4.88
C LYS A 216 -5.04 15.90 -3.41
N PRO A 217 -4.29 16.86 -2.85
CA PRO A 217 -4.43 17.25 -1.45
C PRO A 217 -5.82 17.80 -1.14
N LEU A 218 -6.40 17.36 -0.03
CA LEU A 218 -7.56 18.01 0.59
C LEU A 218 -7.06 19.07 1.56
N SER A 219 -7.69 20.25 1.59
CA SER A 219 -7.13 21.42 2.29
C SER A 219 -7.10 21.29 3.81
N LEU A 220 -8.17 20.73 4.41
CA LEU A 220 -8.35 20.65 5.86
C LEU A 220 -8.39 19.21 6.42
N PRO A 221 -9.04 18.23 5.74
CA PRO A 221 -9.16 16.86 6.27
C PRO A 221 -7.81 16.25 6.63
N THR A 222 -7.63 15.95 7.92
CA THR A 222 -6.38 15.46 8.49
C THR A 222 -6.67 14.36 9.51
N ILE A 223 -5.78 13.37 9.60
CA ILE A 223 -5.78 12.36 10.67
C ILE A 223 -4.58 12.60 11.57
N PHE A 224 -4.80 12.59 12.89
CA PHE A 224 -3.74 12.54 13.88
C PHE A 224 -3.54 11.10 14.35
N CYS A 225 -2.32 10.59 14.22
CA CYS A 225 -1.97 9.24 14.60
C CYS A 225 -0.58 9.16 15.25
N ASN A 226 -0.32 8.07 15.95
CA ASN A 226 1.03 7.68 16.36
C ASN A 226 1.48 6.48 15.53
N ILE A 227 2.64 6.61 14.87
CA ILE A 227 3.24 5.54 14.07
C ILE A 227 4.47 5.02 14.79
N VAL A 228 4.54 3.71 14.99
CA VAL A 228 5.74 3.05 15.50
C VAL A 228 6.30 2.17 14.40
N LEU A 229 7.57 2.35 14.09
CA LEU A 229 8.31 1.50 13.15
C LEU A 229 9.55 0.97 13.87
N LYS A 230 9.65 -0.34 14.00
CA LYS A 230 10.74 -1.03 14.70
C LYS A 230 11.25 -2.18 13.85
N THR A 231 12.49 -2.60 14.09
CA THR A 231 12.98 -3.89 13.58
C THR A 231 12.16 -5.03 14.18
N TYR A 232 11.75 -5.98 13.35
CA TYR A 232 11.07 -7.18 13.82
C TYR A 232 12.03 -8.05 14.64
N VAL A 233 11.59 -8.45 15.84
CA VAL A 233 12.29 -9.40 16.70
C VAL A 233 11.37 -10.61 16.89
N PRO A 234 11.80 -11.84 16.52
CA PRO A 234 11.01 -13.04 16.76
C PRO A 234 10.75 -13.28 18.24
N ASP A 235 9.61 -13.88 18.56
CA ASP A 235 9.28 -14.26 19.94
C ASP A 235 10.32 -15.22 20.51
N GLY A 236 10.76 -14.99 21.74
CA GLY A 236 11.76 -15.82 22.43
C GLY A 236 13.20 -15.30 22.39
N PHE A 237 13.45 -14.15 21.75
CA PHE A 237 14.77 -13.49 21.69
C PHE A 237 14.75 -12.04 22.21
N GLY A 238 13.77 -11.68 23.05
CA GLY A 238 13.61 -10.35 23.64
C GLY A 238 13.64 -10.36 25.16
#